data_AF-A0A0L1KJC6-F1
#
_entry.id   AF-A0A0L1KJC6-F1
#
_cell.length_a   1.000
_cell.length_b   1.000
_cell.length_c   1.000
_cell.angle_alpha   90.00
_cell.angle_beta   90.00
_cell.angle_gamma   90.00
#
_symmetry.space_group_name_H-M   'P 1'
#
loop_
_entity.id
_entity.type
_entity.pdbx_description
1 polymer ?
#
loop_
_entity_poly.entity_id
_entity_poly.type
_entity_poly.pdbx_seq_one_letter_code
_entity_poly.pdbx_strand_id
1 'polypeptide(L)'
;MTACMMLKGVIDTEKERERLQKKQESVLQFKTRLEAKTTDANYASKVPADVRQVNADKLSGYENELAALDKALVALARMEV
;
A
#
# COMPACT_ATOMS: atom_id res chain seq x y z
N MET A 1 15.16 21.83 -20.78
CA MET A 1 13.75 21.63 -21.17
C MET A 1 13.33 20.29 -20.60
N THR A 2 12.66 20.30 -19.45
CA THR A 2 12.23 19.08 -18.75
C THR A 2 11.24 18.35 -19.64
N ALA A 3 11.52 17.10 -19.98
CA ALA A 3 10.71 16.30 -20.89
C ALA A 3 9.36 15.95 -20.26
N CYS A 4 8.40 16.88 -20.34
CA CYS A 4 6.97 16.59 -20.18
C CYS A 4 6.39 16.20 -21.55
N MET A 5 6.93 15.15 -22.16
CA MET A 5 6.38 14.62 -23.43
C MET A 5 5.29 13.58 -23.13
N MET A 6 4.05 14.00 -23.38
CA MET A 6 3.05 13.22 -24.11
C MET A 6 2.89 11.75 -23.69
N LEU A 7 2.13 11.49 -22.62
CA LEU A 7 1.60 10.14 -22.32
C LEU A 7 0.08 10.06 -22.49
N LYS A 8 -0.53 11.06 -23.15
CA LYS A 8 -2.00 11.15 -23.37
C LYS A 8 -2.55 10.16 -24.41
N GLY A 9 -1.79 9.13 -24.79
CA GLY A 9 -2.22 8.14 -25.80
C GLY A 9 -1.39 6.84 -25.91
N VAL A 10 -0.49 6.55 -24.96
CA VAL A 10 0.33 5.31 -24.97
C VAL A 10 0.29 4.56 -23.62
N ILE A 11 -0.09 5.24 -22.53
CA ILE A 11 -0.33 4.56 -21.25
C ILE A 11 -1.79 4.12 -21.22
N ASP A 12 -1.97 2.80 -21.13
CA ASP A 12 -3.25 2.18 -20.79
C ASP A 12 -3.50 2.46 -19.29
N THR A 13 -4.09 3.62 -18.98
CA THR A 13 -4.32 4.07 -17.60
C THR A 13 -5.22 3.11 -16.83
N GLU A 14 -6.10 2.37 -17.52
CA GLU A 14 -6.84 1.26 -16.92
C GLU A 14 -5.92 0.14 -16.46
N LYS A 15 -4.97 -0.31 -17.30
CA LYS A 15 -3.99 -1.33 -16.88
C LYS A 15 -3.09 -0.86 -15.74
N GLU A 16 -2.66 0.41 -15.75
CA GLU A 16 -1.84 0.93 -14.66
C GLU A 16 -2.64 1.06 -13.36
N ARG A 17 -3.92 1.46 -13.44
CA ARG A 17 -4.85 1.44 -12.31
C ARG A 17 -5.04 0.03 -11.76
N GLU A 18 -5.31 -0.96 -12.62
CA GLU A 18 -5.45 -2.36 -12.20
C GLU A 18 -4.16 -2.86 -11.54
N ARG A 19 -2.99 -2.52 -12.08
CA ARG A 19 -1.70 -2.92 -11.50
C ARG A 19 -1.49 -2.33 -10.11
N LEU A 20 -1.80 -1.04 -9.95
CA LEU A 20 -1.71 -0.35 -8.67
C LEU A 20 -2.75 -0.88 -7.66
N GLN A 21 -3.98 -1.16 -8.10
CA GLN A 21 -5.02 -1.77 -7.26
C GLN A 21 -4.64 -3.20 -6.81
N LYS A 22 -4.16 -4.06 -7.71
CA LYS A 22 -3.67 -5.40 -7.34
C LYS A 22 -2.52 -5.34 -6.34
N LYS A 23 -1.63 -4.36 -6.50
CA LYS A 23 -0.56 -4.12 -5.54
C LYS A 23 -1.12 -3.65 -4.19
N GLN A 24 -2.09 -2.74 -4.20
CA GLN A 24 -2.79 -2.27 -3.01
C GLN A 24 -3.50 -3.43 -2.28
N GLU A 25 -4.23 -4.28 -2.99
CA GLU A 25 -4.88 -5.48 -2.44
C GLU A 25 -3.88 -6.45 -1.82
N SER A 26 -2.73 -6.66 -2.46
CA SER A 26 -1.67 -7.52 -1.92
C SER A 26 -1.12 -6.97 -0.61
N VAL A 27 -0.79 -5.67 -0.58
CA VAL A 27 -0.30 -5.00 0.64
C VAL A 27 -1.36 -5.00 1.73
N LEU A 28 -2.64 -4.79 1.38
CA LEU A 28 -3.76 -4.86 2.30
C LEU A 28 -3.89 -6.27 2.90
N GLN A 29 -3.80 -7.32 2.08
CA GLN A 29 -3.79 -8.70 2.59
C GLN A 29 -2.64 -8.96 3.57
N PHE A 30 -1.43 -8.49 3.27
CA PHE A 30 -0.30 -8.63 4.19
C PHE A 30 -0.54 -7.88 5.50
N LYS A 31 -1.08 -6.66 5.42
CA LYS A 31 -1.47 -5.87 6.59
C LYS A 31 -2.51 -6.61 7.43
N THR A 32 -3.62 -7.04 6.84
CA THR A 32 -4.70 -7.73 7.55
C THR A 32 -4.23 -9.05 8.18
N ARG A 33 -3.36 -9.80 7.50
CA ARG A 33 -2.76 -11.02 8.07
C ARG A 33 -1.86 -10.71 9.26
N LEU A 34 -1.12 -9.60 9.22
CA LEU A 34 -0.27 -9.17 10.33
C LEU A 34 -1.11 -8.62 11.50
N GLU A 35 -2.15 -7.84 11.21
CA GLU A 35 -3.12 -7.34 12.20
C GLU A 35 -3.83 -8.49 12.90
N ALA A 36 -4.29 -9.51 12.15
CA ALA A 36 -4.92 -10.69 12.73
C ALA A 36 -3.99 -11.43 13.70
N LYS A 37 -2.68 -11.47 13.41
CA LYS A 37 -1.68 -12.06 14.32
C LYS A 37 -1.47 -11.20 15.57
N THR A 38 -1.54 -9.87 15.45
CA THR A 38 -1.33 -8.95 16.56
C THR A 38 -2.55 -8.77 17.47
N THR A 39 -3.76 -9.06 16.95
CA THR A 39 -5.04 -8.93 17.67
C THR A 39 -5.41 -10.18 18.48
N ASP A 40 -4.67 -11.30 18.32
CA ASP A 40 -4.86 -12.48 19.16
C ASP A 40 -4.63 -12.12 20.63
N ALA A 41 -5.57 -12.46 21.52
CA ALA A 41 -5.50 -12.14 22.94
C ALA A 41 -4.22 -12.70 23.62
N ASN A 42 -3.63 -13.75 23.06
CA ASN A 42 -2.38 -14.32 23.54
C ASN A 42 -1.13 -13.63 23.00
N TYR A 43 -1.26 -12.76 22.00
CA TYR A 43 -0.12 -12.09 21.35
C TYR A 43 0.60 -11.13 22.30
N ALA A 44 -0.15 -10.34 23.08
CA ALA A 44 0.43 -9.43 24.07
C ALA A 44 1.15 -10.14 25.23
N SER A 45 0.83 -11.42 25.48
CA SER A 45 1.44 -12.22 26.55
C SER A 45 2.60 -13.09 26.06
N LYS A 46 2.50 -13.64 24.85
CA LYS A 46 3.51 -14.56 24.28
C LYS A 46 4.59 -13.89 23.44
N VAL A 47 4.36 -12.69 22.94
CA VAL A 47 5.29 -12.01 22.02
C VAL A 47 6.07 -10.93 22.78
N PRO A 48 7.42 -11.01 22.79
CA PRO A 48 8.27 -10.01 23.43
C PRO A 48 8.05 -8.60 22.89
N ALA A 49 8.29 -7.58 23.71
CA ALA A 49 8.09 -6.18 23.35
C ALA A 49 8.82 -5.78 22.06
N ASP A 50 10.04 -6.29 21.86
CA ASP A 50 10.84 -6.03 20.66
C ASP A 50 10.14 -6.52 19.38
N VAL A 51 9.55 -7.72 19.41
CA VAL A 51 8.84 -8.30 18.26
C VAL A 51 7.50 -7.58 18.03
N ARG A 52 6.84 -7.12 19.10
CA ARG A 52 5.62 -6.31 18.98
C ARG A 52 5.91 -4.97 18.32
N GLN A 53 6.98 -4.30 18.73
CA GLN A 53 7.41 -3.04 18.13
C GLN A 53 7.76 -3.22 16.65
N VAL A 54 8.55 -4.24 16.30
CA VAL A 54 8.86 -4.54 14.90
C VAL A 54 7.60 -4.80 14.06
N ASN A 55 6.59 -5.47 14.61
CA ASN A 55 5.34 -5.70 13.90
C ASN A 55 4.47 -4.45 13.80
N ALA A 56 4.48 -3.57 14.80
CA ALA A 56 3.84 -2.26 14.73
C ALA A 56 4.51 -1.35 13.68
N ASP A 57 5.84 -1.34 13.63
CA ASP A 57 6.61 -0.59 12.63
C ASP A 57 6.33 -1.12 11.22
N LYS A 58 6.22 -2.45 11.04
CA LYS A 58 5.80 -3.06 9.78
C LYS A 58 4.38 -2.67 9.37
N LEU A 59 3.44 -2.65 10.32
CA LEU A 59 2.07 -2.20 10.07
C LEU A 59 2.06 -0.74 9.60
N SER A 60 2.78 0.14 10.28
CA SER A 60 2.93 1.54 9.87
C SER A 60 3.59 1.66 8.48
N GLY A 61 4.57 0.81 8.18
CA GLY A 61 5.18 0.72 6.85
C GLY A 61 4.17 0.37 5.76
N TYR A 62 3.30 -0.63 5.99
CA TYR A 62 2.24 -1.00 5.07
C TYR A 62 1.19 0.10 4.91
N GLU A 63 0.83 0.83 5.98
CA GLU A 63 -0.09 1.97 5.90
C GLU A 63 0.48 3.10 5.06
N ASN A 64 1.76 3.40 5.24
CA ASN A 64 2.44 4.42 4.43
C ASN A 64 2.52 4.01 2.96
N GLU A 65 2.81 2.73 2.66
CA GLU A 65 2.81 2.23 1.29
C GLU A 65 1.41 2.29 0.65
N LEU A 66 0.36 1.90 1.39
CA LEU A 66 -1.02 2.03 0.94
C LEU A 66 -1.40 3.49 0.66
N ALA A 67 -1.02 4.42 1.55
CA ALA A 67 -1.27 5.84 1.36
C ALA A 67 -0.52 6.41 0.15
N ALA A 68 0.69 5.91 -0.14
CA ALA A 68 1.45 6.29 -1.34
C ALA A 68 0.79 5.74 -2.62
N LEU A 69 0.32 4.49 -2.60
CA LEU A 69 -0.41 3.88 -3.71
C LEU A 69 -1.73 4.62 -3.98
N ASP A 70 -2.46 4.99 -2.93
CA ASP A 70 -3.71 5.75 -3.04
C ASP A 70 -3.47 7.14 -3.64
N LYS A 71 -2.43 7.85 -3.18
CA LYS A 71 -2.01 9.12 -3.79
C LYS A 71 -1.65 8.96 -5.27
N ALA A 72 -0.99 7.87 -5.65
CA ALA A 72 -0.66 7.59 -7.03
C ALA A 72 -1.91 7.31 -7.88
N LEU A 73 -2.88 6.55 -7.35
CA LEU A 73 -4.17 6.30 -8.01
C LEU A 73 -4.99 7.59 -8.18
N VAL A 74 -5.04 8.45 -7.16
CA VAL A 74 -5.71 9.76 -7.23
C VAL A 74 -5.02 10.67 -8.24
N ALA A 75 -3.69 10.68 -8.27
CA ALA A 75 -2.93 11.44 -9.26
C ALA A 75 -3.20 10.93 -10.68
N LEU A 76 -3.25 9.61 -10.87
CA LEU A 76 -3.58 8.99 -12.16
C LEU A 76 -4.99 9.39 -12.61
N ALA A 77 -5.99 9.32 -11.72
CA ALA A 77 -7.36 9.72 -12.01
C ALA A 77 -7.48 11.21 -12.37
N ARG A 78 -6.65 12.09 -11.76
CA ARG A 78 -6.61 13.51 -12.11
C ARG A 78 -5.96 13.79 -13.47
N MET A 79 -5.11 12.89 -13.96
CA MET A 79 -4.45 13.03 -15.27
C MET A 79 -5.35 12.61 -16.44
N GLU A 80 -6.44 11.88 -16.17
CA GLU A 80 -7.44 11.46 -17.16
C GLU A 80 -8.50 12.54 -17.45
N VAL A 81 -8.60 13.59 -16.63
CA VAL A 81 -9.54 14.72 -16.80
C VAL A 81 -8.97 15.81 -17.71
#